data_AF-A0A523UUS4-F1
#
_entry.id   AF-A0A523UUS4-F1
#
_cell.length_a   1.000
_cell.length_b   1.000
_cell.length_c   1.000
_cell.angle_alpha   90.00
_cell.angle_beta   90.00
_cell.angle_gamma   90.00
#
_symmetry.space_group_name_H-M   'P 1'
#
loop_
_entity.id
_entity.type
_entity.pdbx_description
1 polymer ?
#
loop_
_entity_poly.entity_id
_entity_poly.type
_entity_poly.pdbx_seq_one_letter_code
_entity_poly.pdbx_strand_id
1 'polypeptide(L)'
;MRKILMPILAGVFVWPGFVSGDDWPLKPFGEQHQINSTFAEYRTGHFHQGVDIEPFGGGSSDSLWLVYSVLSDTAYHTNGANPGVRVGKYYYIHLTNRVDDATYIAAFEDTIGRIQASKAHLHFHWTSRYPPIVDTVFNPLWPSGLSPYVDSTNPHIDSILFYRQGFADSLLSDTLGPDTLERKVDILCVAGDFRTDTLGHCPTPDSGNVSVYRIEYEVRRILSDTTDTLLRSWQKITFDTIPNPSDTVQLNRTYGPGSSSSHFRYWVSNDPFNPDSSKRDWYWNTKQKDSIPSLPDSVDAESVDVAKFPRGNYRVKVFAYDIGGNSDVDSVQVYVDNFGPRVDSVFPADSATNVPIGTNIEVKFNEPMDQNVTLNSVITFSPGASVSWQWLDSTKVRGTPNPSLEPGTNYSVTIHASVGSDSLTDIVGHLFDGDRNGVPGGDYQWSFETGDSDTTLGWPIPPPMGRCENKP
;
A
#
# COMPACT_ATOMS: atom_id res chain seq x y z
N MET A 1 -55.56 8.48 -16.98
CA MET A 1 -56.15 7.16 -16.67
C MET A 1 -55.14 6.08 -17.03
N ARG A 2 -54.79 5.24 -16.04
CA ARG A 2 -54.06 3.96 -16.06
C ARG A 2 -52.89 3.77 -17.04
N LYS A 3 -51.67 3.94 -16.52
CA LYS A 3 -50.47 3.26 -17.04
C LYS A 3 -50.56 1.77 -16.65
N ILE A 4 -50.50 0.89 -17.64
CA ILE A 4 -50.45 -0.56 -17.46
C ILE A 4 -48.99 -0.92 -17.11
N LEU A 5 -48.76 -1.40 -15.88
CA LEU A 5 -47.51 -2.07 -15.51
C LEU A 5 -47.54 -3.48 -16.13
N MET A 6 -46.57 -3.78 -17.00
CA MET A 6 -46.20 -5.16 -17.34
C MET A 6 -45.23 -5.66 -16.27
N PRO A 7 -45.50 -6.79 -15.60
CA PRO A 7 -44.51 -7.42 -14.73
C PRO A 7 -43.46 -8.11 -15.61
N ILE A 8 -42.20 -7.69 -15.48
CA ILE A 8 -41.06 -8.44 -15.99
C ILE A 8 -40.90 -9.63 -15.05
N LEU A 9 -41.38 -10.82 -15.47
CA LEU A 9 -40.95 -12.08 -14.86
C LEU A 9 -39.47 -12.27 -15.21
N ALA A 10 -38.58 -11.95 -14.27
CA ALA A 10 -37.21 -12.44 -14.31
C ALA A 10 -37.26 -13.94 -13.98
N GLY A 11 -37.32 -14.77 -15.03
CA GLY A 11 -37.12 -16.20 -14.88
C GLY A 11 -35.69 -16.45 -14.41
N VAL A 12 -35.54 -16.88 -13.15
CA VAL A 12 -34.30 -17.47 -12.67
C VAL A 12 -34.14 -18.81 -13.38
N PHE A 13 -33.37 -18.82 -14.45
CA PHE A 13 -32.86 -20.06 -15.03
C PHE A 13 -31.74 -20.55 -14.11
N VAL A 14 -32.10 -21.41 -13.16
CA VAL A 14 -31.10 -22.21 -12.43
C VAL A 14 -30.62 -23.27 -13.42
N TRP A 15 -29.47 -23.02 -14.05
CA TRP A 15 -28.71 -24.11 -14.64
C TRP A 15 -28.14 -24.93 -13.47
N PRO A 16 -28.39 -26.25 -13.37
CA PRO A 16 -27.55 -27.10 -12.53
C PRO A 16 -26.20 -27.18 -13.24
N GLY A 17 -25.33 -26.21 -12.94
CA GLY A 17 -23.94 -26.30 -13.31
C GLY A 17 -23.36 -27.52 -12.61
N PHE A 18 -22.89 -28.49 -13.40
CA PHE A 18 -21.95 -29.49 -12.89
C PHE A 18 -20.78 -28.72 -12.29
N VAL A 19 -20.63 -28.78 -10.96
CA VAL A 19 -19.40 -28.33 -10.30
C VAL A 19 -18.35 -29.39 -10.65
N SER A 20 -17.45 -29.06 -11.57
CA SER A 20 -16.41 -29.98 -12.06
C SER A 20 -15.19 -29.95 -11.15
N GLY A 21 -15.38 -30.32 -9.87
CA GLY A 21 -14.30 -30.57 -8.94
C GLY A 21 -14.05 -32.07 -8.77
N ASP A 22 -12.85 -32.43 -8.33
CA ASP A 22 -12.57 -33.80 -7.87
C ASP A 22 -13.28 -34.02 -6.53
N ASP A 23 -13.76 -35.23 -6.29
CA ASP A 23 -14.30 -35.59 -4.97
C ASP A 23 -13.14 -35.71 -3.95
N TRP A 24 -13.49 -35.75 -2.67
CA TRP A 24 -12.54 -35.81 -1.56
C TRP A 24 -11.81 -37.16 -1.51
N PRO A 25 -10.51 -37.19 -1.16
CA PRO A 25 -9.73 -38.42 -1.04
C PRO A 25 -10.06 -39.26 0.21
N LEU A 26 -11.17 -38.94 0.89
CA LEU A 26 -11.62 -39.51 2.16
C LEU A 26 -13.13 -39.75 2.09
N LYS A 27 -13.61 -40.74 2.85
CA LYS A 27 -15.05 -40.98 3.02
C LYS A 27 -15.62 -40.17 4.19
N PRO A 28 -16.91 -39.78 4.15
CA PRO A 28 -17.86 -39.96 3.04
C PRO A 28 -17.48 -39.12 1.80
N PHE A 29 -17.71 -39.71 0.63
CA PHE A 29 -17.54 -39.05 -0.67
C PHE A 29 -18.75 -38.15 -0.96
N GLY A 30 -18.54 -37.11 -1.75
CA GLY A 30 -19.56 -36.11 -2.10
C GLY A 30 -19.95 -35.19 -0.95
N GLU A 31 -19.23 -35.25 0.16
CA GLU A 31 -19.44 -34.44 1.36
C GLU A 31 -18.19 -33.61 1.64
N GLN A 32 -18.36 -32.40 2.15
CA GLN A 32 -17.25 -31.54 2.54
C GLN A 32 -16.51 -32.13 3.75
N HIS A 33 -15.18 -32.10 3.70
CA HIS A 33 -14.33 -32.47 4.83
C HIS A 33 -13.78 -31.22 5.53
N GLN A 34 -13.48 -31.39 6.81
CA GLN A 34 -12.89 -30.35 7.63
C GLN A 34 -11.45 -30.06 7.18
N ILE A 35 -11.08 -28.78 7.15
CA ILE A 35 -9.74 -28.30 6.78
C ILE A 35 -9.07 -27.73 8.03
N ASN A 36 -7.94 -28.31 8.40
CA ASN A 36 -7.11 -27.88 9.53
C ASN A 36 -6.09 -26.80 9.16
N SER A 37 -5.73 -26.73 7.89
CA SER A 37 -4.69 -25.83 7.40
C SER A 37 -4.86 -25.59 5.91
N THR A 38 -4.65 -24.35 5.48
CA THR A 38 -4.89 -23.91 4.11
C THR A 38 -3.61 -23.86 3.28
N PHE A 39 -3.80 -23.83 1.97
CA PHE A 39 -2.72 -23.70 1.01
C PHE A 39 -1.97 -22.37 1.19
N ALA A 40 -0.64 -22.44 1.08
CA ALA A 40 0.28 -21.32 1.14
C ALA A 40 0.28 -20.51 2.45
N GLU A 41 -0.26 -21.06 3.54
CA GLU A 41 -0.05 -20.47 4.86
C GLU A 41 1.43 -20.53 5.28
N TYR A 42 1.80 -19.66 6.21
CA TYR A 42 3.17 -19.62 6.73
C TYR A 42 3.51 -20.88 7.54
N ARG A 43 4.59 -21.55 7.17
CA ARG A 43 5.29 -22.52 8.02
C ARG A 43 6.73 -22.07 8.20
N THR A 44 7.37 -22.47 9.30
CA THR A 44 8.78 -22.12 9.55
C THR A 44 9.65 -22.57 8.37
N GLY A 45 10.16 -21.59 7.61
CA GLY A 45 11.07 -21.79 6.48
C GLY A 45 10.45 -22.16 5.13
N HIS A 46 9.13 -22.40 5.03
CA HIS A 46 8.48 -22.77 3.78
C HIS A 46 6.98 -22.41 3.76
N PHE A 47 6.37 -22.40 2.57
CA PHE A 47 4.92 -22.34 2.44
C PHE A 47 4.31 -23.71 2.74
N HIS A 48 3.14 -23.76 3.36
CA HIS A 48 2.36 -24.98 3.39
C HIS A 48 1.92 -25.38 1.97
N GLN A 49 2.44 -26.49 1.46
CA GLN A 49 2.29 -26.86 0.04
C GLN A 49 1.00 -27.64 -0.26
N GLY A 50 -0.05 -27.48 0.52
CA GLY A 50 -1.27 -28.25 0.36
C GLY A 50 -2.35 -27.81 1.33
N VAL A 51 -3.33 -28.69 1.55
CA VAL A 51 -4.32 -28.55 2.61
C VAL A 51 -4.25 -29.75 3.54
N ASP A 52 -4.51 -29.50 4.82
CA ASP A 52 -4.59 -30.57 5.82
C ASP A 52 -6.05 -30.91 6.03
N ILE A 53 -6.47 -32.09 5.59
CA ILE A 53 -7.84 -32.58 5.63
C ILE A 53 -8.02 -33.48 6.85
N GLU A 54 -8.97 -33.14 7.72
CA GLU A 54 -9.29 -33.95 8.90
C GLU A 54 -10.20 -35.13 8.52
N PRO A 55 -9.86 -36.36 8.92
CA PRO A 55 -10.74 -37.51 8.71
C PRO A 55 -11.98 -37.45 9.61
N PHE A 56 -13.11 -37.92 9.10
CA PHE A 56 -14.31 -38.11 9.91
C PHE A 56 -14.09 -39.15 11.03
N GLY A 57 -14.72 -38.93 12.19
CA GLY A 57 -14.81 -39.91 13.28
C GLY A 57 -13.63 -39.93 14.27
N GLY A 58 -13.84 -40.58 15.41
CA GLY A 58 -13.05 -40.36 16.64
C GLY A 58 -11.72 -41.09 16.78
N GLY A 59 -11.16 -41.73 15.74
CA GLY A 59 -9.83 -42.36 15.89
C GLY A 59 -9.25 -43.10 14.69
N SER A 60 -7.92 -43.21 14.70
CA SER A 60 -7.09 -43.69 13.57
C SER A 60 -7.26 -45.13 13.15
N SER A 61 -8.06 -45.92 13.85
CA SER A 61 -8.44 -47.29 13.47
C SER A 61 -9.70 -47.34 12.60
N ASP A 62 -10.48 -46.26 12.54
CA ASP A 62 -11.72 -46.20 11.76
C ASP A 62 -11.43 -46.36 10.25
N SER A 63 -12.36 -47.00 9.53
CA SER A 63 -12.37 -47.01 8.06
C SER A 63 -12.38 -45.61 7.44
N LEU A 64 -12.89 -44.59 8.15
CA LEU A 64 -12.92 -43.18 7.71
C LEU A 64 -11.53 -42.53 7.66
N TRP A 65 -10.50 -43.18 8.22
CA TRP A 65 -9.11 -42.76 8.12
C TRP A 65 -8.36 -43.39 6.93
N LEU A 66 -9.07 -44.17 6.09
CA LEU A 66 -8.53 -44.69 4.84
C LEU A 66 -8.56 -43.62 3.75
N VAL A 67 -7.47 -43.53 3.01
CA VAL A 67 -7.30 -42.59 1.92
C VAL A 67 -7.46 -43.30 0.59
N TYR A 68 -8.20 -42.65 -0.31
CA TYR A 68 -8.47 -43.11 -1.66
C TYR A 68 -7.80 -42.16 -2.66
N SER A 69 -7.37 -42.69 -3.80
CA SER A 69 -6.86 -41.83 -4.86
C SER A 69 -8.00 -41.10 -5.55
N VAL A 70 -7.85 -39.81 -5.84
CA VAL A 70 -8.79 -39.05 -6.68
C VAL A 70 -8.56 -39.29 -8.18
N LEU A 71 -7.42 -39.87 -8.55
CA LEU A 71 -7.03 -40.14 -9.94
C LEU A 71 -6.69 -41.63 -10.12
N SER A 72 -7.15 -42.21 -11.23
CA SER A 72 -6.75 -43.57 -11.60
C SER A 72 -5.41 -43.52 -12.31
N ASP A 73 -4.35 -43.97 -11.66
CA ASP A 73 -2.99 -43.96 -12.22
C ASP A 73 -2.10 -44.94 -11.42
N THR A 74 -0.83 -45.01 -11.82
CA THR A 74 0.21 -45.74 -11.12
C THR A 74 0.61 -45.00 -9.84
N ALA A 75 0.56 -45.71 -8.72
CA ALA A 75 0.98 -45.23 -7.41
C ALA A 75 2.47 -45.43 -7.18
N TYR A 76 3.07 -44.45 -6.49
CA TYR A 76 4.45 -44.49 -6.06
C TYR A 76 4.57 -44.09 -4.60
N HIS A 77 5.37 -44.82 -3.84
CA HIS A 77 5.57 -44.53 -2.43
C HIS A 77 6.63 -43.47 -2.21
N THR A 78 6.36 -42.57 -1.26
CA THR A 78 7.37 -41.72 -0.67
C THR A 78 7.65 -42.20 0.75
N ASN A 79 8.90 -42.62 0.99
CA ASN A 79 9.38 -43.02 2.32
C ASN A 79 10.26 -41.90 2.90
N GLY A 80 10.22 -41.69 4.22
CA GLY A 80 11.05 -40.69 4.90
C GLY A 80 10.29 -39.91 5.97
N ALA A 81 10.68 -38.63 6.19
CA ALA A 81 10.09 -37.77 7.21
C ALA A 81 8.59 -37.47 6.97
N ASN A 82 8.18 -37.47 5.70
CA ASN A 82 6.79 -37.25 5.26
C ASN A 82 6.34 -38.45 4.40
N PRO A 83 5.99 -39.59 5.04
CA PRO A 83 5.60 -40.79 4.32
C PRO A 83 4.26 -40.58 3.63
N GLY A 84 4.12 -41.15 2.44
CA GLY A 84 2.95 -40.92 1.60
C GLY A 84 2.92 -41.77 0.34
N VAL A 85 1.88 -41.52 -0.45
CA VAL A 85 1.69 -42.10 -1.78
C VAL A 85 1.50 -40.96 -2.76
N ARG A 86 2.04 -41.10 -3.97
CA ARG A 86 1.76 -40.25 -5.12
C ARG A 86 0.98 -41.05 -6.14
N VAL A 87 -0.08 -40.48 -6.71
CA VAL A 87 -0.82 -41.09 -7.83
C VAL A 87 -0.97 -40.03 -8.92
N GLY A 88 -0.28 -40.22 -10.05
CA GLY A 88 -0.13 -39.19 -11.07
C GLY A 88 0.42 -37.88 -10.48
N LYS A 89 -0.33 -36.78 -10.66
CA LYS A 89 0.04 -35.44 -10.17
C LYS A 89 -0.30 -35.18 -8.69
N TYR A 90 -1.04 -36.07 -8.03
CA TYR A 90 -1.53 -35.90 -6.67
C TYR A 90 -0.60 -36.54 -5.64
N TYR A 91 -0.40 -35.85 -4.53
CA TYR A 91 0.40 -36.28 -3.40
C TYR A 91 -0.49 -36.39 -2.16
N TYR A 92 -0.35 -37.53 -1.47
CA TYR A 92 -1.09 -37.87 -0.27
C TYR A 92 -0.07 -38.18 0.82
N ILE A 93 0.06 -37.29 1.79
CA ILE A 93 1.13 -37.30 2.79
C ILE A 93 0.54 -37.58 4.19
N HIS A 94 1.40 -38.07 5.09
CA HIS A 94 1.06 -38.52 6.44
C HIS A 94 0.32 -39.86 6.46
N LEU A 95 0.76 -40.78 5.58
CA LEU A 95 0.16 -42.10 5.43
C LEU A 95 1.02 -43.22 6.01
N THR A 96 0.34 -44.22 6.57
CA THR A 96 0.80 -45.60 6.53
C THR A 96 0.37 -46.19 5.19
N ASN A 97 1.33 -46.37 4.29
CA ASN A 97 1.09 -46.83 2.92
C ASN A 97 0.50 -48.26 2.92
N ARG A 98 -0.43 -48.53 1.99
CA ARG A 98 -1.17 -49.81 1.88
C ARG A 98 -1.11 -50.44 0.50
N VAL A 99 -0.45 -49.78 -0.45
CA VAL A 99 -0.25 -50.27 -1.81
C VAL A 99 1.21 -50.69 -1.96
N ASP A 100 1.62 -51.25 -3.09
CA ASP A 100 3.03 -51.45 -3.41
C ASP A 100 3.49 -50.39 -4.44
N ASP A 101 4.79 -50.13 -4.51
CA ASP A 101 5.34 -49.19 -5.49
C ASP A 101 5.07 -49.66 -6.93
N ALA A 102 4.79 -48.71 -7.83
CA ALA A 102 4.43 -48.95 -9.23
C ALA A 102 3.14 -49.80 -9.44
N THR A 103 2.18 -49.71 -8.52
CA THR A 103 0.88 -50.39 -8.62
C THR A 103 -0.18 -49.50 -9.25
N TYR A 104 -1.00 -50.00 -10.17
CA TYR A 104 -2.15 -49.27 -10.69
C TYR A 104 -3.26 -49.19 -9.63
N ILE A 105 -3.79 -47.99 -9.41
CA ILE A 105 -4.84 -47.69 -8.44
C ILE A 105 -6.07 -47.15 -9.16
N ALA A 106 -7.23 -47.70 -8.87
CA ALA A 106 -8.51 -47.17 -9.32
C ALA A 106 -8.98 -46.02 -8.42
N ALA A 107 -9.32 -44.88 -9.02
CA ALA A 107 -9.82 -43.70 -8.30
C ALA A 107 -11.08 -44.02 -7.50
N PHE A 108 -11.15 -43.53 -6.27
CA PHE A 108 -12.29 -43.68 -5.35
C PHE A 108 -12.70 -45.11 -4.99
N GLU A 109 -11.94 -46.11 -5.45
CA GLU A 109 -12.17 -47.53 -5.19
C GLU A 109 -11.09 -48.12 -4.28
N ASP A 110 -9.82 -47.96 -4.67
CA ASP A 110 -8.68 -48.55 -3.99
C ASP A 110 -8.17 -47.65 -2.85
N THR A 111 -7.86 -48.26 -1.71
CA THR A 111 -7.25 -47.54 -0.58
C THR A 111 -5.73 -47.48 -0.75
N ILE A 112 -5.17 -46.28 -0.84
CA ILE A 112 -3.72 -46.08 -1.01
C ILE A 112 -2.96 -46.05 0.32
N GLY A 113 -3.64 -45.68 1.41
CA GLY A 113 -3.04 -45.59 2.72
C GLY A 113 -4.04 -45.36 3.83
N ARG A 114 -3.53 -45.28 5.05
CA ARG A 114 -4.27 -44.87 6.24
C ARG A 114 -3.58 -43.67 6.85
N ILE A 115 -4.33 -42.65 7.24
CA ILE A 115 -3.77 -41.48 7.93
C ILE A 115 -3.08 -41.92 9.23
N GLN A 116 -1.88 -41.41 9.46
CA GLN A 116 -1.10 -41.72 10.66
C GLN A 116 -1.74 -41.06 11.90
N ALA A 117 -1.93 -41.85 12.96
CA ALA A 117 -2.47 -41.39 14.24
C ALA A 117 -1.68 -40.20 14.83
N SER A 118 -0.36 -40.19 14.63
CA SER A 118 0.55 -39.16 15.12
C SER A 118 0.43 -37.82 14.39
N LYS A 119 -0.25 -37.79 13.24
CA LYS A 119 -0.46 -36.60 12.40
C LYS A 119 -1.91 -36.13 12.46
N ALA A 120 -2.85 -37.09 12.48
CA ALA A 120 -4.29 -36.83 12.61
C ALA A 120 -4.92 -35.99 11.47
N HIS A 121 -4.23 -35.86 10.32
CA HIS A 121 -4.76 -35.26 9.11
C HIS A 121 -4.09 -35.89 7.87
N LEU A 122 -4.77 -35.79 6.73
CA LEU A 122 -4.19 -36.02 5.41
C LEU A 122 -3.66 -34.69 4.87
N HIS A 123 -2.36 -34.61 4.61
CA HIS A 123 -1.84 -33.49 3.82
C HIS A 123 -1.98 -33.83 2.33
N PHE A 124 -2.74 -33.01 1.60
CA PHE A 124 -3.09 -33.26 0.20
C PHE A 124 -2.71 -32.07 -0.69
N HIS A 125 -2.08 -32.36 -1.82
CA HIS A 125 -1.80 -31.36 -2.85
C HIS A 125 -1.62 -31.99 -4.23
N TRP A 126 -1.59 -31.17 -5.27
CA TRP A 126 -1.13 -31.61 -6.60
C TRP A 126 -0.21 -30.60 -7.25
N THR A 127 0.48 -31.08 -8.28
CA THR A 127 1.51 -30.32 -8.99
C THR A 127 1.20 -30.17 -10.48
N SER A 128 1.87 -29.22 -11.15
CA SER A 128 1.68 -28.95 -12.59
C SER A 128 2.06 -30.14 -13.47
N ARG A 129 3.01 -30.96 -13.02
CA ARG A 129 3.59 -32.07 -13.77
C ARG A 129 3.91 -33.24 -12.86
N TYR A 130 3.95 -34.43 -13.48
CA TYR A 130 4.46 -35.64 -12.87
C TYR A 130 5.99 -35.53 -12.69
N PRO A 131 6.56 -35.93 -11.53
CA PRO A 131 8.00 -35.89 -11.30
C PRO A 131 8.80 -36.68 -12.35
N PRO A 132 10.08 -36.32 -12.60
CA PRO A 132 10.93 -35.47 -11.74
C PRO A 132 10.78 -33.97 -11.95
N ILE A 133 9.93 -33.53 -12.88
CA ILE A 133 9.75 -32.11 -13.21
C ILE A 133 8.51 -31.62 -12.46
N VAL A 134 8.72 -30.77 -11.45
CA VAL A 134 7.65 -30.23 -10.60
C VAL A 134 7.90 -28.75 -10.40
N ASP A 135 7.12 -27.90 -11.07
CA ASP A 135 7.39 -26.46 -11.11
C ASP A 135 6.47 -25.66 -10.18
N THR A 136 5.27 -26.20 -9.92
CA THR A 136 4.18 -25.44 -9.30
C THR A 136 3.29 -26.38 -8.54
N VAL A 137 2.91 -25.98 -7.33
CA VAL A 137 1.90 -26.61 -6.50
C VAL A 137 0.63 -25.76 -6.59
N PHE A 138 -0.53 -26.40 -6.59
CA PHE A 138 -1.83 -25.74 -6.76
C PHE A 138 -2.65 -25.86 -5.50
N ASN A 139 -3.47 -24.84 -5.24
CA ASN A 139 -4.40 -24.82 -4.13
C ASN A 139 -5.52 -25.85 -4.32
N PRO A 140 -5.62 -26.85 -3.44
CA PRO A 140 -6.61 -27.89 -3.59
C PRO A 140 -8.06 -27.45 -3.46
N LEU A 141 -8.31 -26.29 -2.86
CA LEU A 141 -9.65 -25.76 -2.63
C LEU A 141 -10.06 -24.70 -3.66
N TRP A 142 -9.23 -24.42 -4.67
CA TRP A 142 -9.62 -23.49 -5.74
C TRP A 142 -10.87 -24.01 -6.49
N PRO A 143 -11.61 -23.16 -7.23
CA PRO A 143 -12.93 -23.50 -7.76
C PRO A 143 -13.05 -24.76 -8.65
N SER A 144 -11.94 -25.30 -9.16
CA SER A 144 -11.89 -26.56 -9.94
C SER A 144 -11.11 -27.67 -9.23
N GLY A 145 -10.95 -27.56 -7.91
CA GLY A 145 -10.25 -28.51 -7.06
C GLY A 145 -11.20 -29.46 -6.35
N LEU A 146 -10.98 -29.70 -5.06
CA LEU A 146 -11.82 -30.54 -4.23
C LEU A 146 -13.22 -29.94 -4.09
N SER A 147 -14.24 -30.76 -4.29
CA SER A 147 -15.64 -30.36 -4.17
C SER A 147 -16.51 -31.48 -3.59
N PRO A 148 -17.60 -31.17 -2.87
CA PRO A 148 -18.06 -29.81 -2.54
C PRO A 148 -17.19 -29.15 -1.47
N TYR A 149 -16.89 -27.86 -1.64
CA TYR A 149 -16.28 -27.02 -0.62
C TYR A 149 -17.03 -25.68 -0.56
N VAL A 150 -17.48 -25.33 0.64
CA VAL A 150 -18.18 -24.10 0.96
C VAL A 150 -17.52 -23.47 2.18
N ASP A 151 -17.18 -22.21 2.03
CA ASP A 151 -16.74 -21.33 3.10
C ASP A 151 -17.80 -20.25 3.30
N SER A 152 -18.24 -20.05 4.54
CA SER A 152 -19.32 -19.13 4.88
C SER A 152 -18.88 -18.02 5.83
N THR A 153 -17.62 -18.03 6.25
CA THR A 153 -17.08 -17.03 7.16
C THR A 153 -16.32 -15.97 6.41
N ASN A 154 -16.48 -14.72 6.84
CA ASN A 154 -15.56 -13.69 6.40
C ASN A 154 -14.18 -13.93 7.04
N PRO A 155 -13.09 -13.62 6.31
CA PRO A 155 -11.80 -13.40 6.94
C PRO A 155 -11.89 -12.19 7.90
N HIS A 156 -10.81 -11.89 8.60
CA HIS A 156 -10.67 -10.72 9.45
C HIS A 156 -9.35 -10.01 9.18
N ILE A 157 -9.36 -8.68 9.31
CA ILE A 157 -8.17 -7.84 9.33
C ILE A 157 -7.99 -7.28 10.74
N ASP A 158 -6.83 -7.55 11.36
CA ASP A 158 -6.53 -7.10 12.72
C ASP A 158 -5.82 -5.75 12.75
N SER A 159 -4.95 -5.48 11.77
CA SER A 159 -4.19 -4.22 11.70
C SER A 159 -3.55 -3.99 10.33
N ILE A 160 -3.37 -2.71 10.00
CA ILE A 160 -2.61 -2.23 8.84
C ILE A 160 -1.48 -1.34 9.36
N LEU A 161 -0.24 -1.68 9.00
CA LEU A 161 0.98 -1.06 9.49
C LEU A 161 1.86 -0.62 8.30
N PHE A 162 2.66 0.42 8.51
CA PHE A 162 3.51 1.00 7.48
C PHE A 162 4.98 1.01 7.89
N TYR A 163 5.84 0.54 7.00
CA TYR A 163 7.27 0.39 7.22
C TYR A 163 8.07 1.10 6.13
N ARG A 164 9.28 1.53 6.47
CA ARG A 164 10.21 2.03 5.46
C ARG A 164 10.76 0.84 4.69
N GLN A 165 10.70 0.91 3.36
CA GLN A 165 11.14 -0.20 2.53
C GLN A 165 12.60 -0.58 2.83
N GLY A 166 12.85 -1.89 2.97
CA GLY A 166 14.18 -2.44 3.25
C GLY A 166 14.60 -2.43 4.73
N PHE A 167 13.76 -1.90 5.63
CA PHE A 167 13.98 -1.91 7.07
C PHE A 167 12.77 -2.52 7.77
N ALA A 168 12.74 -3.85 7.88
CA ALA A 168 11.59 -4.60 8.43
C ALA A 168 11.21 -4.21 9.88
N ASP A 169 12.09 -3.51 10.61
CA ASP A 169 11.87 -3.08 12.00
C ASP A 169 11.69 -1.57 12.18
N SER A 170 11.81 -0.76 11.11
CA SER A 170 11.57 0.68 11.18
C SER A 170 10.11 1.00 10.87
N LEU A 171 9.24 0.73 11.84
CA LEU A 171 7.84 1.13 11.80
C LEU A 171 7.79 2.66 11.62
N LEU A 172 7.15 3.10 10.54
CA LEU A 172 7.03 4.52 10.22
C LEU A 172 5.90 5.21 10.99
N SER A 173 4.90 4.44 11.43
CA SER A 173 3.79 4.94 12.24
C SER A 173 3.04 3.79 12.91
N ASP A 174 2.77 3.92 14.21
CA ASP A 174 1.64 3.28 14.91
C ASP A 174 0.48 4.28 15.17
N THR A 175 0.74 5.57 14.96
CA THR A 175 -0.12 6.69 15.33
C THR A 175 -0.05 7.79 14.26
N LEU A 176 -1.23 8.35 13.94
CA LEU A 176 -1.56 9.35 12.92
C LEU A 176 -0.86 10.71 13.08
N GLY A 177 0.47 10.74 13.09
CA GLY A 177 1.27 11.97 13.01
C GLY A 177 1.52 12.39 11.54
N PRO A 178 1.61 13.70 11.26
CA PRO A 178 1.84 14.25 9.91
C PRO A 178 3.20 13.90 9.26
N ASP A 179 4.09 13.16 9.96
CA ASP A 179 5.50 12.97 9.56
C ASP A 179 5.85 11.59 8.98
N THR A 180 4.89 10.80 8.51
CA THR A 180 5.06 9.33 8.59
C THR A 180 5.28 8.57 7.29
N LEU A 181 4.92 9.05 6.09
CA LEU A 181 5.03 8.23 4.86
C LEU A 181 5.74 8.90 3.68
N GLU A 182 7.07 8.85 3.71
CA GLU A 182 7.92 9.34 2.64
C GLU A 182 8.50 8.24 1.75
N ARG A 183 8.53 8.53 0.44
CA ARG A 183 9.20 7.74 -0.60
C ARG A 183 8.72 6.30 -0.68
N LYS A 184 9.50 5.33 -0.18
CA LYS A 184 9.27 3.90 -0.40
C LYS A 184 8.69 3.26 0.84
N VAL A 185 7.41 2.91 0.76
CA VAL A 185 6.63 2.40 1.89
C VAL A 185 6.22 0.96 1.66
N ASP A 186 6.55 0.10 2.62
CA ASP A 186 5.97 -1.22 2.75
C ASP A 186 4.70 -1.19 3.60
N ILE A 187 3.68 -1.92 3.16
CA ILE A 187 2.40 -2.03 3.85
C ILE A 187 2.30 -3.45 4.36
N LEU A 188 2.15 -3.60 5.68
CA LEU A 188 1.97 -4.88 6.35
C LEU A 188 0.54 -4.97 6.86
N CYS A 189 -0.16 -6.05 6.53
CA CYS A 189 -1.48 -6.34 7.06
C CYS A 189 -1.42 -7.58 7.94
N VAL A 190 -1.96 -7.52 9.15
CA VAL A 190 -2.24 -8.72 9.93
C VAL A 190 -3.67 -9.13 9.63
N ALA A 191 -3.85 -10.35 9.14
CA ALA A 191 -5.14 -10.87 8.74
C ALA A 191 -5.18 -12.38 8.88
N GLY A 192 -6.38 -12.93 8.93
CA GLY A 192 -6.59 -14.36 8.95
C GLY A 192 -8.01 -14.71 8.55
N ASP A 193 -8.31 -15.99 8.60
CA ASP A 193 -9.60 -16.55 8.31
C ASP A 193 -9.94 -17.59 9.39
N PHE A 194 -11.02 -17.34 10.12
CA PHE A 194 -11.47 -18.24 11.18
C PHE A 194 -11.99 -19.57 10.64
N ARG A 195 -12.30 -19.63 9.33
CA ARG A 195 -12.89 -20.78 8.63
C ARG A 195 -13.91 -21.50 9.49
N THR A 196 -15.12 -20.95 9.62
CA THR A 196 -16.25 -21.79 10.04
C THR A 196 -16.87 -22.39 8.81
N ASP A 197 -16.48 -23.64 8.55
CA ASP A 197 -17.14 -24.42 7.52
C ASP A 197 -18.60 -24.70 7.90
N THR A 198 -19.37 -25.27 6.97
CA THR A 198 -20.78 -25.60 7.24
C THR A 198 -20.97 -26.64 8.35
N LEU A 199 -19.89 -27.30 8.80
CA LEU A 199 -19.87 -28.24 9.92
C LEU A 199 -19.54 -27.56 11.25
N GLY A 200 -19.34 -26.24 11.28
CA GLY A 200 -19.02 -25.49 12.49
C GLY A 200 -17.58 -25.68 12.97
N HIS A 201 -16.71 -26.26 12.13
CA HIS A 201 -15.32 -26.54 12.46
C HIS A 201 -14.49 -25.26 12.44
N CYS A 202 -13.41 -25.23 13.22
CA CYS A 202 -12.45 -24.13 13.26
C CYS A 202 -11.04 -24.74 13.38
N PRO A 203 -10.06 -24.33 12.57
CA PRO A 203 -8.76 -25.00 12.48
C PRO A 203 -7.96 -24.90 13.78
N THR A 204 -7.94 -26.02 14.53
CA THR A 204 -7.13 -26.34 15.72
C THR A 204 -7.39 -25.56 17.02
N PRO A 205 -7.10 -26.14 18.22
CA PRO A 205 -7.39 -25.52 19.53
C PRO A 205 -6.56 -24.28 19.89
N ASP A 206 -5.40 -24.08 19.25
CA ASP A 206 -4.41 -23.10 19.72
C ASP A 206 -4.56 -21.71 19.09
N SER A 207 -5.45 -21.54 18.09
CA SER A 207 -5.71 -20.22 17.50
C SER A 207 -7.00 -20.07 16.70
N GLY A 208 -7.54 -21.17 16.15
CA GLY A 208 -8.73 -21.11 15.31
C GLY A 208 -8.58 -20.29 14.03
N ASN A 209 -7.37 -20.13 13.49
CA ASN A 209 -7.11 -19.23 12.36
C ASN A 209 -6.23 -19.86 11.28
N VAL A 210 -6.58 -19.67 10.01
CA VAL A 210 -5.77 -20.05 8.84
C VAL A 210 -5.50 -18.84 7.93
N SER A 211 -4.65 -19.02 6.92
CA SER A 211 -4.31 -17.94 6.01
C SER A 211 -5.50 -17.55 5.13
N VAL A 212 -5.64 -16.25 4.84
CA VAL A 212 -6.57 -15.79 3.80
C VAL A 212 -6.16 -16.32 2.43
N TYR A 213 -7.08 -16.36 1.48
CA TYR A 213 -6.80 -16.80 0.11
C TYR A 213 -6.19 -15.70 -0.77
N ARG A 214 -6.68 -14.47 -0.61
CA ARG A 214 -6.23 -13.31 -1.37
C ARG A 214 -6.19 -12.09 -0.47
N ILE A 215 -5.17 -11.26 -0.65
CA ILE A 215 -5.05 -9.99 0.04
C ILE A 215 -4.55 -8.90 -0.90
N GLU A 216 -5.13 -7.71 -0.80
CA GLU A 216 -4.89 -6.59 -1.70
C GLU A 216 -5.04 -5.25 -0.98
N TYR A 217 -4.49 -4.18 -1.55
CA TYR A 217 -4.70 -2.84 -1.02
C TYR A 217 -5.04 -1.81 -2.09
N GLU A 218 -5.69 -0.74 -1.64
CA GLU A 218 -5.96 0.46 -2.42
C GLU A 218 -5.43 1.70 -1.70
N VAL A 219 -5.00 2.69 -2.46
CA VAL A 219 -4.71 4.04 -1.96
C VAL A 219 -5.70 4.99 -2.58
N ARG A 220 -6.44 5.69 -1.72
CA ARG A 220 -7.47 6.65 -2.11
C ARG A 220 -7.14 8.02 -1.55
N ARG A 221 -7.20 9.07 -2.38
CA ARG A 221 -7.06 10.45 -1.92
C ARG A 221 -8.36 10.92 -1.30
N ILE A 222 -8.28 11.47 -0.09
CA ILE A 222 -9.43 12.04 0.60
C ILE A 222 -9.56 13.50 0.15
N LEU A 223 -10.60 13.81 -0.63
CA LEU A 223 -10.89 15.19 -1.07
C LEU A 223 -11.86 15.90 -0.13
N SER A 224 -12.74 15.13 0.52
CA SER A 224 -13.67 15.57 1.56
C SER A 224 -14.02 14.38 2.47
N ASP A 225 -14.78 14.61 3.54
CA ASP A 225 -15.29 13.57 4.44
C ASP A 225 -16.13 12.47 3.75
N THR A 226 -16.68 12.79 2.57
CA THR A 226 -17.65 11.95 1.86
C THR A 226 -17.17 11.48 0.48
N THR A 227 -16.02 11.94 0.00
CA THR A 227 -15.51 11.60 -1.34
C THR A 227 -14.05 11.23 -1.37
N ASP A 228 -13.78 10.01 -1.81
CA ASP A 228 -12.45 9.44 -2.02
C ASP A 228 -12.18 9.22 -3.52
N THR A 229 -10.97 9.54 -3.98
CA THR A 229 -10.54 9.22 -5.36
C THR A 229 -9.53 8.07 -5.34
N LEU A 230 -9.81 6.98 -6.06
CA LEU A 230 -8.88 5.85 -6.19
C LEU A 230 -7.67 6.25 -7.04
N LEU A 231 -6.45 6.11 -6.49
CA LEU A 231 -5.20 6.40 -7.19
C LEU A 231 -4.34 5.15 -7.44
N ARG A 232 -4.51 4.13 -6.60
CA ARG A 232 -3.83 2.84 -6.73
C ARG A 232 -4.74 1.72 -6.27
N SER A 233 -4.74 0.64 -7.02
CA SER A 233 -5.21 -0.69 -6.62
C SER A 233 -4.08 -1.68 -6.86
N TRP A 234 -3.87 -2.62 -5.94
CA TRP A 234 -2.75 -3.55 -5.96
C TRP A 234 -3.15 -4.92 -5.48
N GLN A 235 -3.19 -5.89 -6.40
CA GLN A 235 -3.71 -7.24 -6.19
C GLN A 235 -2.64 -8.26 -6.62
N LYS A 236 -1.64 -8.51 -5.77
CA LYS A 236 -0.47 -9.34 -6.12
C LYS A 236 -0.30 -10.61 -5.30
N ILE A 237 -1.05 -10.75 -4.21
CA ILE A 237 -1.02 -11.93 -3.35
C ILE A 237 -2.34 -12.66 -3.51
N THR A 238 -2.33 -13.72 -4.30
CA THR A 238 -3.44 -14.67 -4.47
C THR A 238 -2.86 -16.08 -4.42
N PHE A 239 -3.40 -16.92 -3.57
CA PHE A 239 -2.88 -18.27 -3.35
C PHE A 239 -3.58 -19.30 -4.25
N ASP A 240 -3.56 -19.06 -5.55
CA ASP A 240 -3.92 -20.06 -6.56
C ASP A 240 -2.86 -21.17 -6.64
N THR A 241 -1.60 -20.73 -6.62
CA THR A 241 -0.43 -21.58 -6.78
C THR A 241 0.75 -21.04 -5.98
N ILE A 242 1.72 -21.90 -5.71
CA ILE A 242 3.05 -21.54 -5.22
C ILE A 242 4.10 -22.31 -6.02
N PRO A 243 5.32 -21.79 -6.18
CA PRO A 243 6.37 -22.53 -6.86
C PRO A 243 6.83 -23.73 -6.04
N ASN A 244 7.41 -24.70 -6.75
CA ASN A 244 8.08 -25.85 -6.16
C ASN A 244 9.55 -25.94 -6.62
N PRO A 245 10.52 -26.11 -5.70
CA PRO A 245 10.35 -25.99 -4.25
C PRO A 245 9.97 -24.56 -3.88
N SER A 246 9.07 -24.42 -2.90
CA SER A 246 8.85 -23.12 -2.28
C SER A 246 10.13 -22.69 -1.58
N ASP A 247 10.68 -21.54 -1.96
CA ASP A 247 11.86 -20.98 -1.29
C ASP A 247 11.47 -20.03 -0.14
N THR A 248 12.40 -19.87 0.81
CA THR A 248 12.21 -18.97 1.96
C THR A 248 12.19 -17.49 1.54
N VAL A 249 12.70 -17.14 0.36
CA VAL A 249 12.71 -15.74 -0.11
C VAL A 249 11.29 -15.29 -0.40
N GLN A 250 10.53 -16.05 -1.19
CA GLN A 250 9.14 -15.77 -1.53
C GLN A 250 8.24 -15.81 -0.30
N LEU A 251 8.50 -16.75 0.61
CA LEU A 251 7.82 -16.78 1.91
C LEU A 251 8.04 -15.45 2.64
N ASN A 252 9.28 -14.97 2.77
CA ASN A 252 9.59 -13.72 3.45
C ASN A 252 9.19 -12.46 2.67
N ARG A 253 8.90 -12.57 1.37
CA ARG A 253 8.26 -11.50 0.58
C ARG A 253 6.75 -11.49 0.73
N THR A 254 6.15 -12.62 1.10
CA THR A 254 4.70 -12.71 1.35
C THR A 254 4.39 -12.37 2.79
N TYR A 255 5.16 -12.93 3.71
CA TYR A 255 4.94 -12.86 5.15
C TYR A 255 6.06 -12.07 5.85
N GLY A 256 5.67 -11.14 6.71
CA GLY A 256 6.57 -10.34 7.54
C GLY A 256 7.00 -11.04 8.83
N PRO A 257 8.02 -10.46 9.50
CA PRO A 257 8.52 -10.97 10.78
C PRO A 257 7.41 -11.12 11.82
N GLY A 258 7.50 -12.18 12.63
CA GLY A 258 6.50 -12.52 13.63
C GLY A 258 5.31 -13.32 13.10
N SER A 259 5.34 -13.74 11.82
CA SER A 259 4.36 -14.70 11.30
C SER A 259 4.55 -16.09 11.92
N SER A 260 3.45 -16.81 12.12
CA SER A 260 3.40 -18.18 12.64
C SER A 260 2.37 -19.00 11.86
N SER A 261 2.11 -20.25 12.29
CA SER A 261 1.06 -21.10 11.74
C SER A 261 -0.37 -20.65 12.08
N SER A 262 -0.53 -19.53 12.78
CA SER A 262 -1.82 -19.01 13.24
C SER A 262 -1.92 -17.49 13.25
N HIS A 263 -0.81 -16.81 12.99
CA HIS A 263 -0.68 -15.37 13.02
C HIS A 263 -0.01 -14.95 11.72
N PHE A 264 -0.78 -14.46 10.76
CA PHE A 264 -0.28 -14.18 9.42
C PHE A 264 -0.11 -12.67 9.20
N ARG A 265 1.11 -12.27 8.84
CA ARG A 265 1.47 -10.87 8.62
C ARG A 265 1.86 -10.69 7.17
N TYR A 266 1.00 -10.15 6.32
CA TYR A 266 1.21 -10.05 4.89
C TYR A 266 1.92 -8.75 4.50
N TRP A 267 2.99 -8.81 3.73
CA TRP A 267 3.53 -7.64 3.02
C TRP A 267 2.66 -7.34 1.79
N VAL A 268 1.49 -6.73 1.99
CA VAL A 268 0.51 -6.48 0.91
C VAL A 268 1.06 -5.55 -0.19
N SER A 269 2.12 -4.79 0.11
CA SER A 269 2.86 -3.98 -0.88
C SER A 269 3.66 -4.80 -1.89
N ASN A 270 4.04 -6.04 -1.57
CA ASN A 270 4.93 -6.87 -2.38
C ASN A 270 4.23 -7.53 -3.57
N ASP A 271 5.05 -8.10 -4.46
CA ASP A 271 4.62 -8.95 -5.59
C ASP A 271 5.37 -10.30 -5.54
N PRO A 272 5.19 -11.10 -4.48
CA PRO A 272 6.06 -12.24 -4.18
C PRO A 272 6.08 -13.30 -5.29
N PHE A 273 5.03 -13.37 -6.11
CA PHE A 273 4.87 -14.33 -7.19
C PHE A 273 5.27 -13.78 -8.57
N ASN A 274 5.87 -12.58 -8.63
CA ASN A 274 6.36 -12.04 -9.90
C ASN A 274 7.38 -13.00 -10.55
N PRO A 275 7.28 -13.28 -11.87
CA PRO A 275 8.27 -14.11 -12.56
C PRO A 275 9.67 -13.48 -12.56
N ASP A 276 9.77 -12.16 -12.49
CA ASP A 276 11.02 -11.43 -12.32
C ASP A 276 11.31 -11.24 -10.82
N SER A 277 12.30 -11.97 -10.30
CA SER A 277 12.63 -11.96 -8.87
C SER A 277 13.06 -10.59 -8.35
N SER A 278 13.57 -9.71 -9.22
CA SER A 278 13.94 -8.33 -8.86
C SER A 278 12.74 -7.43 -8.56
N LYS A 279 11.53 -7.84 -8.95
CA LYS A 279 10.28 -7.08 -8.77
C LYS A 279 9.43 -7.59 -7.61
N ARG A 280 9.86 -8.64 -6.91
CA ARG A 280 9.09 -9.27 -5.83
C ARG A 280 9.05 -8.46 -4.55
N ASP A 281 10.13 -7.72 -4.29
CA ASP A 281 10.29 -6.81 -3.15
C ASP A 281 9.81 -5.41 -3.56
N TRP A 282 8.50 -5.26 -3.62
CA TRP A 282 7.85 -4.06 -4.12
C TRP A 282 7.51 -3.11 -2.97
N TYR A 283 6.88 -1.98 -3.27
CA TYR A 283 6.55 -0.93 -2.32
C TYR A 283 5.53 0.04 -2.92
N TRP A 284 4.85 0.79 -2.06
CA TRP A 284 4.17 2.00 -2.48
C TRP A 284 5.20 3.15 -2.55
N ASN A 285 5.44 3.68 -3.76
CA ASN A 285 6.19 4.93 -3.93
C ASN A 285 5.26 6.14 -3.68
N THR A 286 5.32 6.74 -2.50
CA THR A 286 4.53 7.94 -2.17
C THR A 286 5.03 9.18 -2.91
N LYS A 287 6.30 9.22 -3.34
CA LYS A 287 6.85 10.29 -4.18
C LYS A 287 6.66 10.01 -5.68
N GLN A 288 5.83 9.05 -6.06
CA GLN A 288 5.66 8.66 -7.47
C GLN A 288 5.26 9.86 -8.35
N LYS A 289 5.94 10.01 -9.49
CA LYS A 289 5.56 10.93 -10.56
C LYS A 289 4.25 10.49 -11.21
N ASP A 290 3.30 11.42 -11.35
CA ASP A 290 2.05 11.15 -12.05
C ASP A 290 2.38 10.72 -13.48
N SER A 291 1.90 9.53 -13.81
CA SER A 291 2.44 8.77 -14.92
C SER A 291 1.92 9.34 -16.23
N ILE A 292 2.83 9.78 -17.11
CA ILE A 292 2.68 9.43 -18.53
C ILE A 292 2.76 7.90 -18.60
N PRO A 293 1.90 7.18 -19.35
CA PRO A 293 1.80 5.71 -19.31
C PRO A 293 3.11 4.92 -19.52
N SER A 294 4.18 5.56 -19.98
CA SER A 294 5.50 4.96 -20.23
C SER A 294 6.44 4.96 -19.02
N LEU A 295 6.15 5.70 -17.94
CA LEU A 295 7.05 5.77 -16.77
C LEU A 295 6.74 4.66 -15.75
N PRO A 296 7.76 3.95 -15.22
CA PRO A 296 7.54 3.00 -14.15
C PRO A 296 7.21 3.71 -12.83
N ASP A 297 6.44 3.03 -11.97
CA ASP A 297 6.02 3.53 -10.64
C ASP A 297 7.20 3.95 -9.73
N SER A 298 8.41 3.48 -10.02
CA SER A 298 9.63 3.78 -9.27
C SER A 298 10.21 5.17 -9.55
N VAL A 299 9.66 5.94 -10.51
CA VAL A 299 10.14 7.28 -10.84
C VAL A 299 9.55 8.29 -9.84
N ASP A 300 10.43 9.00 -9.13
CA ASP A 300 10.04 10.06 -8.21
C ASP A 300 9.63 11.33 -8.99
N ALA A 301 8.59 12.01 -8.50
CA ALA A 301 8.23 13.35 -8.94
C ALA A 301 9.24 14.37 -8.41
N GLU A 302 9.53 15.36 -9.24
CA GLU A 302 10.35 16.52 -8.90
C GLU A 302 9.56 17.61 -8.15
N SER A 303 8.23 17.61 -8.21
CA SER A 303 7.41 18.59 -7.49
C SER A 303 6.02 18.06 -7.18
N VAL A 304 5.32 18.73 -6.25
CA VAL A 304 3.93 18.42 -5.90
C VAL A 304 2.97 18.53 -7.10
N ASP A 305 3.28 19.36 -8.10
CA ASP A 305 2.41 19.66 -9.23
C ASP A 305 2.36 18.50 -10.24
N VAL A 306 3.37 17.64 -10.21
CA VAL A 306 3.50 16.45 -11.08
C VAL A 306 3.50 15.15 -10.28
N ALA A 307 3.17 15.20 -9.00
CA ALA A 307 3.11 14.03 -8.13
C ALA A 307 1.79 13.28 -8.31
N LYS A 308 1.85 11.95 -8.39
CA LYS A 308 0.65 11.09 -8.37
C LYS A 308 -0.03 11.12 -7.02
N PHE A 309 0.76 11.17 -5.96
CA PHE A 309 0.33 11.30 -4.58
C PHE A 309 0.82 12.67 -4.05
N PRO A 310 0.19 13.78 -4.45
CA PRO A 310 0.54 15.11 -3.93
C PRO A 310 0.22 15.20 -2.44
N ARG A 311 0.72 16.24 -1.76
CA ARG A 311 0.51 16.40 -0.33
C ARG A 311 -0.97 16.34 0.07
N GLY A 312 -1.27 15.68 1.18
CA GLY A 312 -2.62 15.61 1.73
C GLY A 312 -2.97 14.28 2.41
N ASN A 313 -4.25 14.14 2.73
CA ASN A 313 -4.80 12.97 3.40
C ASN A 313 -5.18 11.86 2.41
N TYR A 314 -4.84 10.63 2.78
CA TYR A 314 -5.13 9.42 2.02
C TYR A 314 -5.78 8.39 2.91
N ARG A 315 -6.63 7.55 2.32
CA ARG A 315 -7.16 6.33 2.94
C ARG A 315 -6.50 5.14 2.26
N VAL A 316 -5.75 4.36 3.03
CA VAL A 316 -5.22 3.07 2.60
C VAL A 316 -6.21 2.01 3.04
N LYS A 317 -6.82 1.32 2.09
CA LYS A 317 -7.76 0.22 2.36
C LYS A 317 -7.06 -1.09 2.08
N VAL A 318 -7.20 -2.07 2.96
CA VAL A 318 -6.77 -3.44 2.72
C VAL A 318 -8.01 -4.33 2.67
N PHE A 319 -8.03 -5.26 1.72
CA PHE A 319 -9.11 -6.22 1.55
C PHE A 319 -8.52 -7.62 1.69
N ALA A 320 -9.16 -8.44 2.51
CA ALA A 320 -8.86 -9.85 2.66
C ALA A 320 -10.03 -10.66 2.11
N TYR A 321 -9.73 -11.74 1.39
CA TYR A 321 -10.74 -12.66 0.85
C TYR A 321 -10.38 -14.09 1.23
N ASP A 322 -11.40 -14.87 1.54
CA ASP A 322 -11.30 -16.32 1.58
C ASP A 322 -11.41 -16.93 0.17
N ILE A 323 -11.36 -18.26 0.09
CA ILE A 323 -11.46 -18.99 -1.19
C ILE A 323 -12.89 -19.02 -1.75
N GLY A 324 -13.91 -18.85 -0.89
CA GLY A 324 -15.32 -18.77 -1.26
C GLY A 324 -15.74 -17.40 -1.79
N GLY A 325 -14.88 -16.38 -1.65
CA GLY A 325 -15.14 -14.99 -2.02
C GLY A 325 -15.76 -14.14 -0.90
N ASN A 326 -15.90 -14.68 0.31
CA ASN A 326 -16.22 -13.85 1.48
C ASN A 326 -15.05 -12.92 1.77
N SER A 327 -15.33 -11.76 2.36
CA SER A 327 -14.32 -10.70 2.46
C SER A 327 -14.47 -9.85 3.70
N ASP A 328 -13.35 -9.29 4.13
CA ASP A 328 -13.28 -8.20 5.10
C ASP A 328 -12.44 -7.04 4.55
N VAL A 329 -12.72 -5.84 5.04
CA VAL A 329 -12.04 -4.62 4.62
C VAL A 329 -11.80 -3.71 5.82
N ASP A 330 -10.57 -3.28 5.99
CA ASP A 330 -10.19 -2.27 6.97
C ASP A 330 -9.44 -1.13 6.27
N SER A 331 -9.35 0.02 6.95
CA SER A 331 -8.66 1.17 6.41
C SER A 331 -8.00 2.06 7.45
N VAL A 332 -6.83 2.58 7.09
CA VAL A 332 -6.10 3.57 7.88
C VAL A 332 -5.99 4.86 7.07
N GLN A 333 -6.30 5.99 7.71
CA GLN A 333 -6.01 7.30 7.13
C GLN A 333 -4.53 7.63 7.34
N VAL A 334 -3.88 8.20 6.34
CA VAL A 334 -2.47 8.59 6.41
C VAL A 334 -2.28 9.96 5.77
N TYR A 335 -1.27 10.70 6.19
CA TYR A 335 -0.87 11.95 5.56
C TYR A 335 0.41 11.71 4.75
N VAL A 336 0.44 12.15 3.50
CA VAL A 336 1.61 12.08 2.64
C VAL A 336 2.10 13.48 2.39
N ASP A 337 3.40 13.68 2.56
CA ASP A 337 4.12 14.87 2.15
C ASP A 337 5.55 14.50 1.79
N ASN A 338 6.03 14.91 0.61
CA ASN A 338 7.29 14.46 0.01
C ASN A 338 8.13 15.62 -0.55
N PHE A 339 7.63 16.85 -0.43
CA PHE A 339 8.18 18.03 -1.08
C PHE A 339 8.31 19.14 -0.06
N GLY A 340 9.49 19.74 0.01
CA GLY A 340 9.67 20.92 0.85
C GLY A 340 8.87 22.13 0.34
N PRO A 341 8.66 23.12 1.22
CA PRO A 341 7.99 24.34 0.82
C PRO A 341 8.81 25.10 -0.22
N ARG A 342 8.12 25.82 -1.09
CA ARG A 342 8.70 26.72 -2.09
C ARG A 342 7.95 28.05 -2.11
N VAL A 343 8.61 29.09 -2.63
CA VAL A 343 7.93 30.35 -2.92
C VAL A 343 6.90 30.13 -4.03
N ASP A 344 5.65 30.49 -3.77
CA ASP A 344 4.54 30.54 -4.72
C ASP A 344 4.56 31.86 -5.50
N SER A 345 4.68 32.98 -4.78
CA SER A 345 4.75 34.33 -5.37
C SER A 345 5.45 35.34 -4.47
N VAL A 346 6.01 36.39 -5.06
CA VAL A 346 6.59 37.54 -4.35
C VAL A 346 5.99 38.87 -4.82
N PHE A 347 6.05 39.87 -3.96
CA PHE A 347 5.73 41.25 -4.26
C PHE A 347 6.80 42.19 -3.65
N PRO A 348 7.34 43.19 -4.37
CA PRO A 348 7.23 43.41 -5.81
C PRO A 348 7.58 42.15 -6.61
N ALA A 349 6.95 41.99 -7.77
CA ALA A 349 7.23 40.87 -8.64
C ALA A 349 8.69 40.92 -9.13
N ASP A 350 9.25 39.76 -9.47
CA ASP A 350 10.61 39.69 -10.00
C ASP A 350 10.76 40.58 -11.24
N SER A 351 11.88 41.30 -11.30
CA SER A 351 12.21 42.32 -12.31
C SER A 351 11.22 43.49 -12.41
N ALA A 352 10.40 43.74 -11.39
CA ALA A 352 9.54 44.93 -11.35
C ALA A 352 10.38 46.22 -11.32
N THR A 353 9.91 47.26 -11.99
CA THR A 353 10.57 48.58 -12.03
C THR A 353 9.64 49.67 -11.51
N ASN A 354 10.21 50.84 -11.18
CA ASN A 354 9.48 51.98 -10.63
C ASN A 354 8.67 51.63 -9.37
N VAL A 355 9.18 50.72 -8.54
CA VAL A 355 8.54 50.34 -7.28
C VAL A 355 8.62 51.53 -6.30
N PRO A 356 7.50 51.98 -5.71
CA PRO A 356 7.55 53.05 -4.70
C PRO A 356 8.45 52.67 -3.53
N ILE A 357 9.29 53.59 -3.06
CA ILE A 357 10.31 53.34 -2.02
C ILE A 357 9.75 52.90 -0.66
N GLY A 358 8.47 53.15 -0.39
CA GLY A 358 7.75 52.70 0.81
C GLY A 358 6.97 51.39 0.63
N THR A 359 7.19 50.67 -0.49
CA THR A 359 6.45 49.45 -0.80
C THR A 359 6.81 48.33 0.18
N ASN A 360 5.79 47.69 0.76
CA ASN A 360 5.98 46.48 1.55
C ASN A 360 6.40 45.32 0.65
N ILE A 361 7.31 44.49 1.15
CA ILE A 361 7.74 43.27 0.49
C ILE A 361 6.85 42.13 0.98
N GLU A 362 6.32 41.29 0.10
CA GLU A 362 5.52 40.14 0.47
C GLU A 362 6.07 38.86 -0.18
N VAL A 363 6.09 37.78 0.58
CA VAL A 363 6.46 36.44 0.12
C VAL A 363 5.31 35.52 0.48
N LYS A 364 4.84 34.75 -0.49
CA LYS A 364 3.83 33.71 -0.29
C LYS A 364 4.46 32.36 -0.62
N PHE A 365 4.36 31.42 0.30
CA PHE A 365 4.77 30.03 0.13
C PHE A 365 3.60 29.18 -0.40
N ASN A 366 3.93 28.05 -1.02
CA ASN A 366 2.96 27.09 -1.56
C ASN A 366 2.26 26.27 -0.47
N GLU A 367 2.70 26.35 0.79
CA GLU A 367 2.19 25.57 1.92
C GLU A 367 2.47 26.21 3.29
N PRO A 368 1.82 25.70 4.38
CA PRO A 368 2.07 26.17 5.74
C PRO A 368 3.52 25.95 6.19
N MET A 369 4.13 27.01 6.69
CA MET A 369 5.51 27.05 7.17
C MET A 369 5.60 26.87 8.68
N ASP A 370 6.71 26.31 9.18
CA ASP A 370 7.08 26.48 10.59
C ASP A 370 7.52 27.94 10.82
N GLN A 371 6.81 28.61 11.71
CA GLN A 371 7.04 30.02 12.00
C GLN A 371 8.13 30.24 13.06
N ASN A 372 8.71 29.17 13.63
CA ASN A 372 9.82 29.21 14.59
C ASN A 372 11.18 29.44 13.91
N VAL A 373 11.26 30.47 13.07
CA VAL A 373 12.47 30.87 12.33
C VAL A 373 12.70 32.37 12.47
N THR A 374 13.97 32.77 12.58
CA THR A 374 14.32 34.19 12.58
C THR A 374 14.30 34.74 11.15
N LEU A 375 13.18 35.32 10.70
CA LEU A 375 13.04 35.81 9.30
C LEU A 375 14.16 36.77 8.84
N ASN A 376 14.71 37.59 9.74
CA ASN A 376 15.82 38.50 9.43
C ASN A 376 17.15 37.81 9.14
N SER A 377 17.35 36.56 9.56
CA SER A 377 18.57 35.81 9.24
C SER A 377 18.46 35.13 7.88
N VAL A 378 17.27 34.61 7.55
CA VAL A 378 17.04 33.84 6.32
C VAL A 378 16.62 34.71 5.12
N ILE A 379 16.16 35.95 5.31
CA ILE A 379 15.82 36.84 4.20
C ILE A 379 16.77 38.04 4.17
N THR A 380 17.57 38.14 3.10
CA THR A 380 18.62 39.16 2.95
C THR A 380 18.42 40.01 1.71
N PHE A 381 18.99 41.22 1.73
CA PHE A 381 18.95 42.19 0.64
C PHE A 381 20.36 42.54 0.15
N SER A 382 20.49 42.77 -1.15
CA SER A 382 21.67 43.35 -1.79
C SER A 382 21.23 44.45 -2.78
N PRO A 383 21.60 45.73 -2.59
CA PRO A 383 22.35 46.27 -1.44
C PRO A 383 21.56 46.10 -0.13
N GLY A 384 22.26 46.17 1.01
CA GLY A 384 21.63 45.97 2.32
C GLY A 384 20.52 46.99 2.61
N ALA A 385 19.40 46.52 3.15
CA ALA A 385 18.27 47.35 3.58
C ALA A 385 17.75 46.87 4.95
N SER A 386 17.28 47.80 5.77
CA SER A 386 16.64 47.50 7.06
C SER A 386 15.15 47.22 6.86
N VAL A 387 14.75 45.96 7.00
CA VAL A 387 13.36 45.51 6.79
C VAL A 387 12.87 44.75 8.02
N SER A 388 11.69 45.10 8.52
CA SER A 388 11.03 44.38 9.61
C SER A 388 10.09 43.32 9.03
N TRP A 389 10.40 42.05 9.26
CA TRP A 389 9.64 40.90 8.77
C TRP A 389 8.65 40.37 9.80
N GLN A 390 7.45 39.99 9.34
CA GLN A 390 6.43 39.33 10.15
C GLN A 390 5.62 38.34 9.31
N TRP A 391 5.16 37.26 9.92
CA TRP A 391 4.14 36.39 9.35
C TRP A 391 2.78 37.09 9.37
N LEU A 392 2.07 37.06 8.24
CA LEU A 392 0.67 37.50 8.17
C LEU A 392 -0.30 36.33 8.41
N ASP A 393 0.08 35.15 7.96
CA ASP A 393 -0.62 33.88 8.14
C ASP A 393 0.40 32.72 8.02
N SER A 394 -0.05 31.47 8.01
CA SER A 394 0.83 30.29 7.93
C SER A 394 1.61 30.16 6.63
N THR A 395 1.25 30.89 5.58
CA THR A 395 1.84 30.80 4.24
C THR A 395 2.45 32.11 3.75
N LYS A 396 2.24 33.22 4.46
CA LYS A 396 2.56 34.56 3.96
C LYS A 396 3.38 35.37 4.94
N VAL A 397 4.45 35.98 4.43
CA VAL A 397 5.35 36.88 5.16
C VAL A 397 5.29 38.28 4.54
N ARG A 398 5.36 39.31 5.39
CA ARG A 398 5.48 40.72 4.99
C ARG A 398 6.72 41.36 5.62
N GLY A 399 7.51 42.03 4.79
CA GLY A 399 8.62 42.89 5.15
C GLY A 399 8.23 44.37 5.01
N THR A 400 8.45 45.15 6.06
CA THR A 400 8.21 46.60 6.05
C THR A 400 9.56 47.32 6.13
N PRO A 401 10.03 47.98 5.05
CA PRO A 401 11.25 48.78 5.07
C PRO A 401 11.14 49.93 6.06
N ASN A 402 12.15 50.09 6.94
CA ASN A 402 12.27 51.26 7.80
C ASN A 402 13.77 51.55 8.08
N PRO A 403 14.35 52.61 7.49
CA PRO A 403 13.72 53.64 6.64
C PRO A 403 13.22 53.10 5.28
N SER A 404 12.54 53.94 4.50
CA SER A 404 12.18 53.62 3.11
C SER A 404 13.41 53.22 2.29
N LEU A 405 13.19 52.41 1.25
CA LEU A 405 14.25 51.96 0.34
C LEU A 405 14.87 53.14 -0.41
N GLU A 406 16.12 52.99 -0.85
CA GLU A 406 16.79 54.02 -1.64
C GLU A 406 16.14 54.15 -3.02
N PRO A 407 15.98 55.37 -3.57
CA PRO A 407 15.41 55.59 -4.90
C PRO A 407 16.34 55.10 -6.02
N GLY A 408 15.78 54.72 -7.18
CA GLY A 408 16.53 54.29 -8.36
C GLY A 408 17.49 53.13 -8.11
N THR A 409 17.18 52.26 -7.14
CA THR A 409 18.07 51.21 -6.64
C THR A 409 17.53 49.84 -7.01
N ASN A 410 18.39 49.02 -7.60
CA ASN A 410 18.14 47.61 -7.86
C ASN A 410 18.41 46.79 -6.59
N TYR A 411 17.34 46.28 -5.97
CA TYR A 411 17.41 45.36 -4.86
C TYR A 411 17.29 43.93 -5.34
N SER A 412 18.23 43.09 -4.95
CA SER A 412 18.13 41.63 -4.98
C SER A 412 17.76 41.14 -3.60
N VAL A 413 16.71 40.34 -3.50
CA VAL A 413 16.27 39.69 -2.26
C VAL A 413 16.56 38.20 -2.36
N THR A 414 17.17 37.65 -1.32
CA THR A 414 17.46 36.21 -1.23
C THR A 414 16.77 35.63 0.00
N ILE A 415 16.01 34.56 -0.20
CA ILE A 415 15.51 33.69 0.86
C ILE A 415 16.42 32.48 0.91
N HIS A 416 17.14 32.33 2.01
CA HIS A 416 18.01 31.22 2.27
C HIS A 416 17.24 30.03 2.84
N ALA A 417 17.57 28.81 2.39
CA ALA A 417 16.99 27.62 2.99
C ALA A 417 17.44 27.45 4.46
N SER A 418 18.71 27.73 4.75
CA SER A 418 19.26 27.71 6.10
C SER A 418 20.37 28.74 6.28
N VAL A 419 20.40 29.40 7.45
CA VAL A 419 21.49 30.30 7.87
C VAL A 419 21.84 30.01 9.33
N GLY A 420 23.03 29.47 9.58
CA GLY A 420 23.43 29.07 10.93
C GLY A 420 22.51 27.99 11.49
N SER A 421 21.84 28.27 12.61
CA SER A 421 20.84 27.38 13.21
C SER A 421 19.40 27.62 12.72
N ASP A 422 19.15 28.72 12.00
CA ASP A 422 17.84 29.00 11.44
C ASP A 422 17.66 28.19 10.15
N SER A 423 16.59 27.43 10.05
CA SER A 423 16.20 26.70 8.84
C SER A 423 14.76 27.01 8.51
N LEU A 424 14.49 27.28 7.24
CA LEU A 424 13.16 27.55 6.74
C LEU A 424 12.51 26.21 6.37
N THR A 425 11.56 25.75 7.19
CA THR A 425 10.89 24.46 7.01
C THR A 425 9.37 24.61 6.94
N ASP A 426 8.69 23.58 6.44
CA ASP A 426 7.24 23.44 6.67
C ASP A 426 6.95 22.97 8.10
N ILE A 427 5.67 22.77 8.42
CA ILE A 427 5.19 22.30 9.72
C ILE A 427 5.55 20.85 10.06
N VAL A 428 6.01 20.07 9.06
CA VAL A 428 6.41 18.65 9.15
C VAL A 428 7.94 18.53 9.25
N GLY A 429 8.67 19.63 9.00
CA GLY A 429 10.12 19.72 9.06
C GLY A 429 10.83 19.55 7.72
N HIS A 430 10.13 19.51 6.59
CA HIS A 430 10.81 19.52 5.29
C HIS A 430 11.45 20.88 5.04
N LEU A 431 12.72 20.86 4.66
CA LEU A 431 13.49 22.06 4.35
C LEU A 431 13.00 22.73 3.06
N PHE A 432 13.11 24.05 2.99
CA PHE A 432 12.76 24.87 1.83
C PHE A 432 13.49 24.46 0.55
N ASP A 433 12.76 24.35 -0.56
CA ASP A 433 13.26 24.09 -1.92
C ASP A 433 13.11 25.36 -2.77
N GLY A 434 14.04 26.30 -2.59
CA GLY A 434 14.00 27.60 -3.24
C GLY A 434 14.34 27.59 -4.73
N ASP A 435 15.18 26.66 -5.17
CA ASP A 435 15.56 26.52 -6.58
C ASP A 435 14.61 25.60 -7.36
N ARG A 436 13.65 24.97 -6.67
CA ARG A 436 12.55 24.17 -7.22
C ARG A 436 13.05 22.96 -8.00
N ASN A 437 14.14 22.36 -7.55
CA ASN A 437 14.75 21.21 -8.20
C ASN A 437 14.19 19.86 -7.67
N GLY A 438 13.30 19.89 -6.67
CA GLY A 438 12.71 18.72 -6.02
C GLY A 438 13.53 18.14 -4.87
N VAL A 439 14.65 18.80 -4.54
CA VAL A 439 15.59 18.49 -3.46
C VAL A 439 15.65 19.71 -2.52
N PRO A 440 15.18 19.57 -1.28
CA PRO A 440 15.27 20.61 -0.26
C PRO A 440 16.70 21.15 -0.04
N GLY A 441 16.81 22.45 0.22
CA GLY A 441 18.05 23.14 0.62
C GLY A 441 18.50 24.26 -0.33
N GLY A 442 17.86 24.44 -1.48
CA GLY A 442 18.15 25.54 -2.40
C GLY A 442 17.60 26.89 -1.94
N ASP A 443 18.33 27.97 -2.25
CA ASP A 443 17.89 29.35 -1.99
C ASP A 443 16.94 29.85 -3.10
N TYR A 444 16.08 30.81 -2.77
CA TYR A 444 15.26 31.54 -3.74
C TYR A 444 15.72 33.00 -3.85
N GLN A 445 15.93 33.49 -5.07
CA GLN A 445 16.34 34.87 -5.31
C GLN A 445 15.44 35.54 -6.35
N TRP A 446 15.13 36.82 -6.10
CA TRP A 446 14.45 37.70 -7.07
C TRP A 446 14.96 39.13 -6.93
N SER A 447 14.63 39.99 -7.90
CA SER A 447 15.06 41.39 -7.89
C SER A 447 13.94 42.37 -8.26
N PHE A 448 14.08 43.63 -7.85
CA PHE A 448 13.23 44.74 -8.29
C PHE A 448 13.96 46.08 -8.21
N GLU A 449 13.50 47.07 -8.98
CA GLU A 449 14.05 48.42 -9.04
C GLU A 449 13.06 49.43 -8.44
N THR A 450 13.53 50.22 -7.46
CA THR A 450 12.76 51.33 -6.91
C THR A 450 12.70 52.51 -7.88
N GLY A 451 11.58 53.23 -7.87
CA GLY A 451 11.45 54.47 -8.63
C GLY A 451 12.28 55.61 -8.04
N ASP A 452 12.47 56.67 -8.82
CA ASP A 452 13.02 57.93 -8.32
C ASP A 452 12.10 58.51 -7.22
N SER A 453 12.68 59.15 -6.19
CA SER A 453 12.02 59.57 -4.95
C SER A 453 10.58 60.10 -5.13
N ASP A 454 9.67 59.59 -4.29
CA ASP A 454 8.21 59.84 -4.24
C ASP A 454 7.74 61.21 -4.79
N THR A 455 6.83 61.17 -5.77
CA THR A 455 6.20 62.33 -6.43
C THR A 455 4.88 62.74 -5.76
N THR A 456 4.76 62.72 -4.43
CA THR A 456 3.56 63.21 -3.73
C THR A 456 3.69 64.66 -3.21
N LEU A 457 3.14 65.59 -4.01
CA LEU A 457 2.41 66.83 -3.66
C LEU A 457 3.15 68.02 -2.99
N GLY A 458 3.87 68.81 -3.79
CA GLY A 458 4.06 70.23 -3.53
C GLY A 458 3.00 71.08 -4.25
N TRP A 459 2.01 71.61 -3.52
CA TRP A 459 1.16 72.68 -4.06
C TRP A 459 2.04 73.89 -4.41
N PRO A 460 1.89 74.51 -5.60
CA PRO A 460 2.66 75.70 -5.93
C PRO A 460 2.23 76.85 -5.01
N ILE A 461 3.18 77.40 -4.27
CA ILE A 461 3.04 78.67 -3.54
C ILE A 461 2.73 79.74 -4.61
N PRO A 462 1.62 80.50 -4.51
CA PRO A 462 1.36 81.56 -5.47
C PRO A 462 2.42 82.67 -5.34
N PRO A 463 2.82 83.31 -6.44
CA PRO A 463 3.88 84.32 -6.40
C PRO A 463 3.46 85.54 -5.56
N PRO A 464 4.42 86.23 -4.92
CA PRO A 464 4.12 87.38 -4.08
C PRO A 464 3.51 88.51 -4.93
N MET A 465 2.39 89.07 -4.47
CA MET A 465 1.76 90.24 -5.09
C MET A 465 2.78 91.39 -5.18
N GLY A 466 3.19 91.71 -6.40
CA GLY A 466 4.00 92.88 -6.72
C GLY A 466 3.27 94.17 -6.36
N ARG A 467 4.00 95.09 -5.72
CA ARG A 467 3.57 96.46 -5.45
C ARG A 467 3.15 97.15 -6.75
N CYS A 468 1.99 97.78 -6.74
CA CYS A 468 1.67 98.82 -7.73
C CYS A 468 2.62 100.01 -7.49
N GLU A 469 3.51 100.25 -8.46
CA GLU A 469 4.18 101.54 -8.60
C GLU A 469 3.18 102.57 -9.11
N ASN A 470 3.03 103.65 -8.36
CA ASN A 470 2.42 104.89 -8.84
C ASN A 470 3.38 105.57 -9.83
N LYS A 471 2.86 106.00 -10.99
CA LYS A 471 3.13 107.30 -11.63
C LYS A 471 2.54 107.39 -13.05
N PRO A 472 2.34 108.59 -13.60
CA PRO A 472 1.85 109.84 -13.01
C PRO A 472 0.42 110.19 -13.45
#